data_AF-A0A9E0PPR6-F1
#
_entry.id   AF-A0A9E0PPR6-F1
#
_cell.length_a   1.000
_cell.length_b   1.000
_cell.length_c   1.000
_cell.angle_alpha   90.00
_cell.angle_beta   90.00
_cell.angle_gamma   90.00
#
_symmetry.space_group_name_H-M   'P 1'
#
loop_
_entity.id
_entity.type
_entity.pdbx_description
1 polymer ?
#
loop_
_entity_poly.entity_id
_entity_poly.type
_entity_poly.pdbx_seq_one_letter_code
_entity_poly.pdbx_strand_id
1 'polypeptide(L)' 'MAEYILKVLAKDPDALQFEREALNPGRCRVAVTCDPLVTGRLIGKDGRTITALRSLIRAAASRFGKRVDIEIT' A
#
# COMPACT_ATOMS: atom_id res chain seq x y z
N MET A 1 -5.40 -5.11 5.90
CA MET A 1 -5.64 -3.66 6.09
C MET A 1 -5.23 -2.85 4.87
N ALA A 2 -3.94 -2.83 4.47
CA ALA A 2 -3.47 -2.05 3.32
C ALA A 2 -4.23 -2.35 2.02
N GLU A 3 -4.34 -3.64 1.65
CA GLU A 3 -5.13 -4.12 0.51
C GLU A 3 -6.56 -3.59 0.49
N TYR A 4 -7.26 -3.67 1.62
CA TYR A 4 -8.65 -3.21 1.74
C TYR A 4 -8.77 -1.71 1.44
N ILE A 5 -7.91 -0.90 2.05
CA ILE A 5 -7.94 0.56 1.83
C ILE A 5 -7.59 0.88 0.36
N LEU A 6 -6.61 0.21 -0.22
CA LEU A 6 -6.22 0.43 -1.62
C LEU A 6 -7.34 0.06 -2.59
N LYS A 7 -8.04 -1.06 -2.38
CA LYS A 7 -9.20 -1.44 -3.20
C LYS A 7 -10.33 -0.40 -3.13
N VAL A 8 -10.59 0.15 -1.93
CA VAL A 8 -11.55 1.24 -1.76
C VAL A 8 -11.11 2.50 -2.51
N LEU A 9 -9.83 2.87 -2.44
CA LEU A 9 -9.29 4.04 -3.16
C LEU A 9 -9.27 3.86 -4.68
N ALA A 10 -9.06 2.64 -5.17
CA ALA A 10 -9.07 2.31 -6.59
C ALA A 10 -10.47 2.45 -7.22
N LYS A 11 -11.53 2.37 -6.41
CA LYS A 11 -12.95 2.28 -6.80
C LYS A 11 -13.29 1.04 -7.65
N ASP A 12 -12.35 0.10 -7.71
CA ASP A 12 -12.46 -1.17 -8.41
C ASP A 12 -11.57 -2.18 -7.65
N PRO A 13 -12.15 -3.23 -7.06
CA PRO A 13 -11.40 -4.21 -6.27
C PRO A 13 -10.53 -5.16 -7.10
N ASP A 14 -10.77 -5.24 -8.41
CA ASP A 14 -10.07 -6.16 -9.33
C ASP A 14 -8.97 -5.44 -10.14
N ALA A 15 -8.93 -4.11 -10.07
CA ALA A 15 -7.92 -3.28 -10.72
C ALA A 15 -6.52 -3.33 -10.07
N LEU A 16 -6.34 -4.08 -8.98
CA LEU A 16 -5.11 -4.10 -8.19
C LEU A 16 -4.58 -5.53 -8.04
N GLN A 17 -3.31 -5.72 -8.39
CA GLN A 17 -2.54 -6.93 -8.10
C GLN A 17 -1.64 -6.68 -6.90
N PHE A 18 -1.57 -7.66 -5.99
CA PHE A 18 -0.83 -7.54 -4.74
C PHE A 18 0.19 -8.67 -4.62
N GLU A 19 1.43 -8.29 -4.34
CA GLU A 19 2.50 -9.23 -4.02
C GLU A 19 3.08 -8.88 -2.65
N ARG A 20 3.28 -9.92 -1.83
CA ARG A 20 3.79 -9.78 -0.47
C ARG A 20 5.13 -10.49 -0.39
N GLU A 21 6.16 -9.73 -0.07
CA GLU A 21 7.52 -10.23 0.05
C GLU A 21 8.00 -10.06 1.50
N ALA A 22 8.50 -11.15 2.09
CA ALA A 22 9.20 -11.09 3.37
C ALA A 22 10.67 -10.75 3.09
N LEU A 23 11.09 -9.54 3.46
CA LEU A 23 12.45 -9.06 3.16
C LEU A 23 13.46 -9.57 4.22
N ASN A 24 13.11 -9.44 5.49
CA ASN A 24 13.94 -9.77 6.65
C ASN A 24 13.03 -10.07 7.85
N PRO A 25 13.54 -10.62 8.97
CA PRO A 25 12.75 -10.80 10.18
C PRO A 25 12.04 -9.50 10.60
N GLY A 26 10.72 -9.55 10.67
CA GLY A 26 9.88 -8.39 11.01
C GLY A 26 9.70 -7.36 9.89
N ARG A 27 10.23 -7.57 8.67
CA ARG A 27 10.08 -6.64 7.55
C ARG A 27 9.34 -7.26 6.36
N CYS A 28 8.32 -6.58 5.86
CA CYS A 28 7.52 -7.03 4.72
C CYS A 28 7.33 -5.88 3.72
N ARG A 29 7.44 -6.20 2.43
CA ARG A 29 7.07 -5.33 1.33
C ARG A 29 5.74 -5.80 0.75
N VAL A 30 4.84 -4.84 0.49
CA VAL A 30 3.62 -5.05 -0.27
C VAL A 30 3.75 -4.27 -1.57
N ALA A 31 4.00 -4.97 -2.66
CA ALA A 31 3.99 -4.40 -4.00
C ALA A 31 2.56 -4.42 -4.55
N VAL A 32 2.18 -3.31 -5.20
CA VAL A 32 0.85 -3.10 -5.76
C VAL A 32 1.03 -2.67 -7.20
N THR A 33 0.47 -3.43 -8.13
CA THR A 33 0.53 -3.11 -9.55
C THR A 33 -0.88 -2.81 -10.06
N CYS A 34 -1.00 -1.74 -10.85
CA CYS A 34 -2.27 -1.34 -11.46
C CYS A 34 -2.10 -0.45 -12.68
N ASP A 35 -3.19 -0.23 -13.42
CA ASP A 35 -3.18 0.68 -14.56
C ASP A 35 -2.82 2.12 -14.16
N PRO A 36 -2.17 2.92 -15.03
CA PRO A 36 -1.74 4.29 -14.72
C PRO A 36 -2.85 5.21 -14.22
N LEU A 37 -4.08 5.04 -14.73
CA LEU A 37 -5.27 5.78 -14.28
C LEU A 37 -5.61 5.48 -12.81
N VAL A 38 -5.43 4.24 -12.38
CA VAL A 38 -5.64 3.79 -11.00
C VAL A 38 -4.49 4.28 -10.13
N THR A 39 -3.25 4.17 -10.61
CA THR A 39 -2.04 4.67 -9.92
C THR A 39 -2.20 6.14 -9.53
N GLY A 40 -2.62 7.01 -10.45
CA GLY A 40 -2.86 8.43 -10.15
C GLY A 40 -3.86 8.66 -9.00
N ARG A 41 -4.92 7.84 -8.93
CA ARG A 41 -5.91 7.89 -7.82
C ARG A 41 -5.31 7.46 -6.49
N LEU A 42 -4.51 6.39 -6.48
CA LEU A 42 -3.88 5.87 -5.26
C LEU A 42 -2.81 6.83 -4.70
N ILE A 43 -1.99 7.41 -5.59
CA ILE A 43 -0.97 8.40 -5.22
C ILE A 43 -1.65 9.64 -4.64
N GLY A 44 -2.72 10.11 -5.29
CA GLY A 44 -3.45 11.31 -4.90
C GLY A 44 -2.63 12.59 -5.14
N LYS A 45 -3.24 13.74 -4.85
CA LYS A 45 -2.62 15.05 -5.10
C LYS A 45 -1.30 15.19 -4.32
N ASP A 46 -0.21 15.43 -5.05
CA ASP A 46 1.16 15.55 -4.54
C ASP A 46 1.64 14.33 -3.72
N GLY A 47 1.08 13.15 -3.99
CA GLY A 47 1.41 11.93 -3.24
C GLY A 47 0.91 11.90 -1.80
N ARG A 48 0.02 12.83 -1.40
CA ARG A 48 -0.44 12.94 -0.01
C ARG A 48 -1.25 11.73 0.44
N THR A 49 -2.07 11.16 -0.43
CA THR A 49 -2.89 9.99 -0.11
C THR A 49 -2.02 8.78 0.19
N ILE A 50 -1.09 8.43 -0.72
CA ILE A 50 -0.23 7.27 -0.50
C ILE A 50 0.73 7.47 0.68
N THR A 51 1.18 8.70 0.92
CA THR A 51 2.04 9.03 2.06
C THR A 51 1.30 8.82 3.39
N ALA A 52 0.06 9.31 3.49
CA ALA A 52 -0.77 9.09 4.68
C ALA A 52 -1.03 7.61 4.94
N LEU A 53 -1.35 6.84 3.88
CA LEU A 53 -1.55 5.39 3.99
C LEU A 53 -0.28 4.67 4.46
N ARG A 54 0.89 4.98 3.89
CA ARG A 54 2.18 4.41 4.33
C ARG A 54 2.44 4.69 5.81
N SER A 55 2.20 5.92 6.27
CA SER A 55 2.33 6.30 7.67
C SER A 55 1.38 5.51 8.58
N LEU A 56 0.11 5.39 8.20
CA LEU A 56 -0.90 4.60 8.93
C LEU A 56 -0.48 3.13 9.07
N ILE A 57 -0.04 2.52 7.97
CA ILE A 57 0.35 1.11 7.96
C ILE A 57 1.63 0.88 8.77
N ARG A 58 2.60 1.80 8.70
CA ARG A 58 3.81 1.74 9.54
C ARG A 58 3.47 1.86 11.03
N ALA A 59 2.57 2.76 11.41
CA ALA A 59 2.11 2.90 12.79
C ALA A 59 1.35 1.65 13.28
N ALA A 60 0.51 1.05 12.44
CA ALA A 60 -0.18 -0.19 12.78
C ALA A 60 0.79 -1.37 12.93
N ALA A 61 1.79 -1.48 12.06
CA ALA A 61 2.78 -2.55 12.09
C ALA A 61 3.75 -2.44 13.27
N SER A 62 4.10 -1.22 13.70
CA SER A 62 5.05 -0.99 14.79
C SER A 62 4.58 -1.57 16.12
N ARG A 63 3.27 -1.61 16.38
CA ARG A 63 2.66 -2.27 17.54
C ARG A 63 3.02 -3.77 17.64
N PHE A 64 3.37 -4.39 16.52
CA PHE A 64 3.74 -5.80 16.45
C PHE A 64 5.26 -6.01 16.27
N GLY A 65 6.08 -4.97 16.42
CA GLY A 65 7.51 -5.03 16.13
C GLY A 65 7.80 -5.31 14.64
N LYS A 66 6.85 -5.01 13.75
CA LYS A 66 6.97 -5.23 12.31
C LYS A 66 7.11 -3.90 11.57
N ARG A 67 7.70 -3.95 10.39
CA ARG A 67 7.79 -2.84 9.45
C ARG A 67 7.25 -3.28 8.09
N VAL A 68 6.30 -2.50 7.58
CA VAL A 68 5.64 -2.77 6.31
C VAL A 68 5.89 -1.58 5.38
N ASP A 69 6.39 -1.88 4.19
CA ASP A 69 6.63 -0.89 3.13
C ASP A 69 5.66 -1.16 1.96
N ILE A 70 5.00 -0.11 1.46
CA ILE A 70 4.05 -0.19 0.34
C ILE A 70 4.68 0.47 -0.88
N GLU A 71 4.77 -0.30 -1.95
CA GLU A 71 5.25 0.16 -3.25
C GLU A 71 4.11 0.06 -4.26
N ILE A 72 3.93 1.12 -5.03
CA ILE A 72 2.94 1.16 -6.12
C ILE A 72 3.74 1.31 -7.40
N THR A 73 3.48 0.42 -8.36
CA THR A 73 4.11 0.37 -9.67
C THR A 73 3.05 0.47 -10.75
#